data_AF-A0A6A6SW62-F1
#
_entry.id   AF-A0A6A6SW62-F1
#
_cell.length_a   1.000
_cell.length_b   1.000
_cell.length_c   1.000
_cell.angle_alpha   90.00
_cell.angle_beta   90.00
_cell.angle_gamma   90.00
#
_symmetry.space_group_name_H-M   'P 1'
#
loop_
_entity.id
_entity.type
_entity.pdbx_description
1 polymer ?
#
loop_
_entity_poly.entity_id
_entity_poly.type
_entity_poly.pdbx_seq_one_letter_code
_entity_poly.pdbx_strand_id
1 'polypeptide(L)'
;MSAHVVPACLSRVRRVPDHNTNPTFPQSCHVMASIDDIDSEISSVRARIASLHAQRANLASILLSTPHLSTRLQQRPVANEPLRRNASKIVKKQTSHNLENVYRACAGITAYRVRDPDPNAVDNGNILGVRIEVFVQSKFVETYHVLFSRPSARHKSMLRVHHHTVPACIPVKQLANKHLPQSQRDASKTTDQDLIKFGKLLRKELVAWHLRTAAVQKMRIEAGIEGKGKRRRATAEEPTYGKVLNAFVSDDEDDDEVDEEEEDDNSQSHERPIKIIDVESDLGVRHVSVAWSNGRTAALDIAKDGDITKAVVKTADGSRLPDLERRATGRVEGLLDRWST
;
A
#
# COMPACT_ATOMS: atom_id res chain seq x y z
N MET A 1 -68.67 24.87 35.36
CA MET A 1 -69.06 23.70 36.20
C MET A 1 -67.75 23.03 36.58
N SER A 2 -67.30 23.10 37.84
CA SER A 2 -67.76 22.30 39.00
C SER A 2 -67.37 20.83 38.85
N ALA A 3 -66.73 20.13 39.79
CA ALA A 3 -66.21 20.47 41.14
C ALA A 3 -65.08 19.44 41.49
N HIS A 4 -64.08 19.67 42.36
CA HIS A 4 -64.13 19.52 43.84
C HIS A 4 -64.68 18.13 44.27
N VAL A 5 -64.06 17.29 45.12
CA VAL A 5 -63.11 17.50 46.26
C VAL A 5 -62.22 16.26 46.52
N VAL A 6 -61.06 16.45 47.17
CA VAL A 6 -60.30 15.45 47.97
C VAL A 6 -60.24 16.00 49.41
N PRO A 7 -60.62 15.26 50.49
CA PRO A 7 -59.59 14.61 51.33
C PRO A 7 -60.03 13.46 52.30
N ALA A 8 -59.03 12.83 52.95
CA ALA A 8 -58.94 12.45 54.39
C ALA A 8 -59.98 11.53 55.08
N CYS A 9 -59.74 10.93 56.26
CA CYS A 9 -58.52 10.34 56.90
C CYS A 9 -58.93 9.70 58.27
N LEU A 10 -58.24 8.63 58.73
CA LEU A 10 -58.33 8.01 60.09
C LEU A 10 -59.69 7.35 60.46
N SER A 11 -59.84 6.30 61.29
CA SER A 11 -58.94 5.36 62.03
C SER A 11 -59.70 4.00 62.26
N ARG A 12 -59.64 3.13 63.30
CA ARG A 12 -59.07 3.13 64.67
C ARG A 12 -58.99 1.74 65.38
N VAL A 13 -57.81 1.09 65.38
CA VAL A 13 -57.21 0.34 66.53
C VAL A 13 -57.76 -1.07 66.97
N ARG A 14 -56.82 -1.98 67.33
CA ARG A 14 -56.92 -3.31 68.03
C ARG A 14 -57.50 -4.49 67.19
N ARG A 15 -56.97 -5.73 67.26
CA ARG A 15 -56.21 -6.43 68.32
C ARG A 15 -54.94 -7.19 67.83
N VAL A 16 -54.18 -7.70 68.80
CA VAL A 16 -53.03 -8.64 68.79
C VAL A 16 -53.46 -9.78 69.76
N PRO A 17 -53.23 -11.09 69.51
CA PRO A 17 -51.87 -11.69 69.54
C PRO A 17 -51.52 -12.83 68.55
N ASP A 18 -50.21 -12.93 68.32
CA ASP A 18 -49.35 -14.13 68.31
C ASP A 18 -49.92 -15.49 67.82
N HIS A 19 -49.36 -16.00 66.73
CA HIS A 19 -48.30 -17.03 66.85
C HIS A 19 -47.53 -17.29 65.53
N ASN A 20 -46.23 -17.04 65.57
CA ASN A 20 -45.12 -17.77 64.93
C ASN A 20 -45.42 -18.73 63.75
N THR A 21 -45.08 -18.32 62.52
CA THR A 21 -44.39 -19.18 61.51
C THR A 21 -43.88 -18.32 60.35
N ASN A 22 -42.73 -18.67 59.75
CA ASN A 22 -42.13 -17.89 58.66
C ASN A 22 -42.90 -18.07 57.34
N PRO A 23 -43.37 -16.99 56.68
CA PRO A 23 -43.89 -17.07 55.32
C PRO A 23 -42.74 -17.14 54.31
N THR A 24 -42.77 -18.12 53.41
CA THR A 24 -41.86 -18.20 52.27
C THR A 24 -42.10 -17.01 51.34
N PHE A 25 -41.13 -16.10 51.21
CA PHE A 25 -41.23 -15.02 50.24
C PHE A 25 -41.23 -15.60 48.82
N PRO A 26 -42.20 -15.23 47.95
CA PRO A 26 -42.12 -15.59 46.53
C PRO A 26 -40.93 -14.85 45.92
N GLN A 27 -40.03 -15.57 45.27
CA GLN A 27 -38.94 -14.94 44.53
C GLN A 27 -39.53 -14.11 43.38
N SER A 28 -39.38 -12.79 43.48
CA SER A 28 -39.60 -11.89 42.36
C SER A 28 -38.69 -12.32 41.21
N CYS A 29 -39.27 -12.62 40.05
CA CYS A 29 -38.55 -12.93 38.81
C CYS A 29 -37.92 -11.67 38.20
N HIS A 30 -37.08 -10.98 38.99
CA HIS A 30 -36.31 -9.84 38.53
C HIS A 30 -35.15 -10.35 37.67
N VAL A 31 -35.25 -10.14 36.37
CA VAL A 31 -34.27 -10.61 35.39
C VAL A 31 -32.89 -10.00 35.68
N MET A 32 -31.97 -10.84 36.16
CA MET A 32 -30.54 -10.57 36.14
C MET A 32 -30.04 -11.01 34.77
N ALA A 33 -29.92 -10.07 33.82
CA ALA A 33 -29.13 -10.31 32.61
C ALA A 33 -27.69 -10.64 33.05
N SER A 34 -27.08 -11.66 32.46
CA SER A 34 -25.71 -12.02 32.82
C SER A 34 -24.73 -10.96 32.31
N ILE A 35 -23.52 -10.94 32.87
CA ILE A 35 -22.46 -10.05 32.39
C ILE A 35 -22.11 -10.40 30.93
N ASP A 36 -22.16 -11.69 30.58
CA ASP A 36 -21.91 -12.19 29.23
C ASP A 36 -23.00 -11.75 28.23
N ASP A 37 -24.29 -11.70 28.64
CA ASP A 37 -25.37 -11.13 27.83
C ASP A 37 -25.11 -9.64 27.52
N ILE A 38 -24.63 -8.90 28.52
CA ILE A 38 -24.35 -7.46 28.41
C ILE A 38 -23.12 -7.19 27.52
N ASP A 39 -22.04 -7.96 27.66
CA ASP A 39 -20.86 -7.82 26.79
C ASP A 39 -21.14 -8.32 25.36
N SER A 40 -22.04 -9.30 25.18
CA SER A 40 -22.59 -9.68 23.87
C SER A 40 -23.41 -8.54 23.25
N GLU A 41 -24.32 -7.91 24.00
CA GLU A 41 -25.08 -6.76 23.53
C GLU A 41 -24.15 -5.59 23.16
N ILE A 42 -23.20 -5.23 24.03
CA ILE A 42 -22.18 -4.19 23.78
C ILE A 42 -21.38 -4.49 22.50
N SER A 43 -21.00 -5.75 22.29
CA SER A 43 -20.28 -6.18 21.08
C SER A 43 -21.15 -6.06 19.83
N SER A 44 -22.42 -6.47 19.89
CA SER A 44 -23.38 -6.31 18.79
C SER A 44 -23.63 -4.83 18.45
N VAL A 45 -23.75 -3.96 19.46
CA VAL A 45 -23.95 -2.51 19.30
C VAL A 45 -22.71 -1.86 18.70
N ARG A 46 -21.49 -2.24 19.13
CA ARG A 46 -20.23 -1.80 18.53
C ARG A 46 -20.13 -2.21 17.05
N ALA A 47 -20.48 -3.46 16.72
CA ALA A 47 -20.52 -3.94 15.34
C ALA A 47 -21.58 -3.20 14.50
N ARG A 48 -22.74 -2.86 15.08
CA ARG A 48 -23.79 -2.09 14.42
C ARG A 48 -23.37 -0.63 14.17
N ILE A 49 -22.69 0.00 15.13
CA ILE A 49 -22.09 1.33 14.96
C ILE A 49 -21.03 1.32 13.86
N ALA A 50 -20.15 0.31 13.82
CA ALA A 50 -19.12 0.17 12.78
C ALA A 50 -19.74 0.03 11.37
N SER A 51 -20.73 -0.86 11.20
CA SER A 51 -21.41 -1.05 9.91
C SER A 51 -22.20 0.19 9.46
N LEU A 52 -22.88 0.90 10.38
CA LEU A 52 -23.53 2.18 10.06
C LEU A 52 -22.52 3.28 9.68
N HIS A 53 -21.34 3.32 10.33
CA HIS A 53 -20.27 4.23 9.93
C HIS A 53 -19.70 3.90 8.54
N ALA A 54 -19.51 2.62 8.21
CA ALA A 54 -19.10 2.19 6.88
C ALA A 54 -20.14 2.54 5.80
N GLN A 55 -21.42 2.25 6.05
CA GLN A 55 -22.52 2.61 5.16
C GLN A 55 -22.59 4.13 4.93
N ARG A 56 -22.43 4.94 5.99
CA ARG A 56 -22.37 6.41 5.89
C ARG A 56 -21.17 6.88 5.08
N ALA A 57 -20.00 6.25 5.22
CA ALA A 57 -18.81 6.58 4.44
C ALA A 57 -19.00 6.26 2.95
N ASN A 58 -19.61 5.12 2.62
CA ASN A 58 -19.91 4.73 1.24
C ASN A 58 -20.96 5.65 0.59
N LEU A 59 -22.04 6.00 1.29
CA LEU A 59 -23.01 6.97 0.79
C LEU A 59 -22.37 8.37 0.61
N ALA A 60 -21.49 8.79 1.52
CA ALA A 60 -20.77 10.05 1.38
C ALA A 60 -19.80 10.05 0.18
N SER A 61 -19.08 8.96 -0.09
CA SER A 61 -18.16 8.87 -1.22
C SER A 61 -18.91 8.84 -2.57
N ILE A 62 -20.04 8.13 -2.66
CA ILE A 62 -20.93 8.13 -3.83
C ILE A 62 -21.49 9.54 -4.09
N LEU A 63 -22.00 10.22 -3.07
CA LEU A 63 -22.50 11.60 -3.23
C LEU A 63 -21.39 12.55 -3.69
N LEU A 64 -20.20 12.45 -3.10
CA LEU A 64 -19.05 13.29 -3.43
C LEU A 64 -18.40 12.99 -4.78
N SER A 65 -18.55 11.78 -5.33
CA SER A 65 -18.12 11.43 -6.69
C SER A 65 -19.17 11.76 -7.76
N THR A 66 -20.43 11.99 -7.37
CA THR A 66 -21.52 12.21 -8.31
C THR A 66 -21.29 13.47 -9.18
N PRO A 67 -21.34 13.37 -10.52
CA PRO A 67 -21.19 14.53 -11.38
C PRO A 67 -22.32 15.55 -11.18
N HIS A 68 -22.06 16.81 -11.54
CA HIS A 68 -23.01 17.92 -11.42
C HIS A 68 -23.54 18.18 -9.98
N LEU A 69 -22.87 17.69 -8.92
CA LEU A 69 -23.21 18.07 -7.54
C LEU A 69 -22.96 19.56 -7.30
N SER A 70 -21.82 20.08 -7.77
CA SER A 70 -21.45 21.50 -7.60
C SER A 70 -22.43 22.46 -8.28
N THR A 71 -22.95 22.13 -9.46
CA THR A 71 -23.96 22.94 -10.17
C THR A 71 -25.33 22.85 -9.49
N ARG A 72 -25.78 21.65 -9.11
CA ARG A 72 -27.04 21.47 -8.35
C ARG A 72 -27.04 22.25 -7.03
N LEU A 73 -25.92 22.28 -6.31
CA LEU A 73 -25.75 23.10 -5.11
C LEU A 73 -25.75 24.62 -5.39
N GLN A 74 -25.39 25.07 -6.58
CA GLN A 74 -25.41 26.49 -6.93
C GLN A 74 -26.80 26.95 -7.42
N GLN A 75 -27.44 26.13 -8.27
CA GLN A 75 -28.70 26.45 -8.96
C GLN A 75 -29.93 26.38 -8.05
N ARG A 76 -29.96 25.47 -7.06
CA ARG A 76 -31.17 25.28 -6.23
C ARG A 76 -31.20 26.26 -5.05
N PRO A 77 -32.26 27.08 -4.88
CA PRO A 77 -32.47 27.81 -3.64
C PRO A 77 -32.76 26.83 -2.49
N VAL A 78 -32.20 27.11 -1.31
CA VAL A 78 -32.37 26.29 -0.10
C VAL A 78 -32.47 27.21 1.10
N ALA A 79 -33.33 26.87 2.06
CA ALA A 79 -33.59 27.71 3.24
C ALA A 79 -32.32 28.01 4.06
N ASN A 80 -31.41 27.02 4.18
CA ASN A 80 -30.21 27.12 5.01
C ASN A 80 -28.97 27.49 4.18
N GLU A 81 -28.89 28.76 3.76
CA GLU A 81 -27.76 29.35 3.04
C GLU A 81 -26.37 29.10 3.70
N PRO A 82 -26.19 29.12 5.04
CA PRO A 82 -24.92 28.75 5.67
C PRO A 82 -24.50 27.30 5.40
N LEU A 83 -25.45 26.36 5.41
CA LEU A 83 -25.20 24.96 5.08
C LEU A 83 -24.84 24.78 3.61
N ARG A 84 -25.49 25.52 2.70
CA ARG A 84 -25.12 25.55 1.27
C ARG A 84 -23.66 25.98 1.06
N ARG A 85 -23.22 27.05 1.75
CA ARG A 85 -21.85 27.55 1.68
C ARG A 85 -20.84 26.51 2.20
N ASN A 86 -21.16 25.82 3.29
CA ASN A 86 -20.29 24.77 3.85
C ASN A 86 -20.25 23.51 2.96
N ALA A 87 -21.39 23.06 2.42
CA ALA A 87 -21.43 21.97 1.44
C ALA A 87 -20.62 22.31 0.18
N SER A 88 -20.75 23.54 -0.34
CA SER A 88 -19.98 24.01 -1.50
C SER A 88 -18.46 24.04 -1.22
N LYS A 89 -18.03 24.44 -0.02
CA LYS A 89 -16.61 24.35 0.40
C LYS A 89 -16.11 22.89 0.42
N ILE A 90 -16.89 21.96 0.96
CA ILE A 90 -16.54 20.54 1.03
C ILE A 90 -16.42 19.95 -0.39
N VAL A 91 -17.41 20.19 -1.25
CA VAL A 91 -17.38 19.74 -2.65
C VAL A 91 -16.19 20.34 -3.41
N LYS A 92 -15.89 21.64 -3.25
CA LYS A 92 -14.70 22.27 -3.84
C LYS A 92 -13.39 21.63 -3.35
N LYS A 93 -13.27 21.33 -2.05
CA LYS A 93 -12.12 20.61 -1.48
C LYS A 93 -11.99 19.22 -2.10
N GLN A 94 -13.09 18.48 -2.22
CA GLN A 94 -13.09 17.16 -2.85
C GLN A 94 -12.70 17.22 -4.33
N THR A 95 -13.24 18.16 -5.10
CA THR A 95 -12.86 18.29 -6.52
C THR A 95 -11.38 18.64 -6.69
N SER A 96 -10.81 19.44 -5.78
CA SER A 96 -9.37 19.74 -5.77
C SER A 96 -8.53 18.50 -5.45
N HIS A 97 -8.95 17.68 -4.48
CA HIS A 97 -8.28 16.44 -4.11
C HIS A 97 -8.38 15.35 -5.19
N ASN A 98 -9.55 15.21 -5.83
CA ASN A 98 -9.74 14.31 -6.97
C ASN A 98 -8.84 14.74 -8.15
N LEU A 99 -8.77 16.04 -8.44
CA LEU A 99 -7.90 16.61 -9.47
C LEU A 99 -6.41 16.39 -9.15
N GLU A 100 -5.99 16.56 -7.89
CA GLU A 100 -4.62 16.24 -7.45
C GLU A 100 -4.31 14.76 -7.67
N ASN A 101 -5.21 13.87 -7.29
CA ASN A 101 -5.03 12.42 -7.46
C ASN A 101 -5.01 11.99 -8.94
N VAL A 102 -5.76 12.65 -9.82
CA VAL A 102 -5.67 12.46 -11.29
C VAL A 102 -4.30 12.90 -11.80
N TYR A 103 -3.79 14.08 -11.41
CA TYR A 103 -2.46 14.51 -11.81
C TYR A 103 -1.36 13.57 -11.28
N ARG A 104 -1.48 13.10 -10.04
CA ARG A 104 -0.56 12.12 -9.43
C ARG A 104 -0.55 10.80 -10.21
N ALA A 105 -1.71 10.17 -10.39
CA ALA A 105 -1.84 8.90 -11.10
C ALA A 105 -1.42 8.96 -12.58
N CYS A 106 -1.86 10.00 -13.32
CA CYS A 106 -1.63 10.10 -14.76
C CYS A 106 -0.23 10.64 -15.13
N ALA A 107 0.31 11.60 -14.38
CA ALA A 107 1.66 12.13 -14.67
C ALA A 107 2.77 11.30 -14.02
N GLY A 108 2.49 10.66 -12.88
CA GLY A 108 3.47 9.90 -12.09
C GLY A 108 4.63 10.73 -11.51
N ILE A 109 4.64 12.05 -11.74
CA ILE A 109 5.60 13.02 -11.21
C ILE A 109 4.82 14.28 -10.88
N THR A 110 4.85 14.70 -9.62
CA THR A 110 4.18 15.93 -9.16
C THR A 110 5.10 16.76 -8.27
N ALA A 111 4.99 18.08 -8.35
CA ALA A 111 5.78 19.00 -7.55
C ALA A 111 4.91 19.63 -6.45
N TYR A 112 5.45 19.71 -5.24
CA TYR A 112 4.80 20.25 -4.05
C TYR A 112 5.76 21.14 -3.26
N ARG A 113 5.21 22.06 -2.45
CA ARG A 113 6.03 22.97 -1.63
C ARG A 113 6.16 22.38 -0.23
N VAL A 114 7.37 22.38 0.29
CA VAL A 114 7.72 21.98 1.65
C VAL A 114 8.36 23.19 2.34
N ARG A 115 8.11 23.35 3.63
CA ARG A 115 8.88 24.27 4.46
C ARG A 115 9.66 23.47 5.49
N ASP A 116 10.97 23.66 5.49
CA ASP A 116 11.86 23.17 6.54
C ASP A 116 11.52 23.90 7.87
N PRO A 117 11.32 23.18 8.99
CA PRO A 117 11.06 23.81 10.28
C PRO A 117 12.31 24.40 10.95
N ASP A 118 13.54 24.11 10.49
CA ASP A 118 14.76 24.68 11.08
C ASP A 118 14.82 26.21 10.84
N PRO A 119 14.94 27.05 11.90
CA PRO A 119 15.10 28.49 11.75
C PRO A 119 16.38 28.90 10.99
N ASN A 120 17.40 28.03 10.91
CA ASN A 120 18.64 28.27 10.17
C ASN A 120 18.57 27.76 8.70
N ALA A 121 17.44 27.19 8.27
CA ALA A 121 17.32 26.57 6.96
C ALA A 121 17.52 27.57 5.80
N VAL A 122 18.31 27.17 4.82
CA VAL A 122 18.63 27.96 3.62
C VAL A 122 17.34 28.40 2.92
N ASP A 123 17.32 29.65 2.43
CA ASP A 123 16.17 30.25 1.74
C ASP A 123 14.88 30.27 2.60
N ASN A 124 15.01 30.54 3.91
CA ASN A 124 13.91 30.58 4.89
C ASN A 124 13.15 29.24 5.02
N GLY A 125 13.85 28.14 4.74
CA GLY A 125 13.29 26.79 4.70
C GLY A 125 12.47 26.46 3.44
N ASN A 126 12.48 27.28 2.39
CA ASN A 126 11.72 27.00 1.18
C ASN A 126 12.32 25.81 0.39
N ILE A 127 11.67 24.65 0.47
CA ILE A 127 12.06 23.42 -0.22
C ILE A 127 11.05 23.09 -1.32
N LEU A 128 11.55 22.79 -2.52
CA LEU A 128 10.74 22.21 -3.59
C LEU A 128 10.78 20.69 -3.44
N GLY A 129 9.64 20.09 -3.09
CA GLY A 129 9.47 18.63 -3.11
C GLY A 129 9.02 18.17 -4.49
N VAL A 130 9.62 17.08 -4.98
CA VAL A 130 9.13 16.32 -6.13
C VAL A 130 8.76 14.92 -5.65
N ARG A 131 7.52 14.54 -5.94
CA ARG A 131 6.87 13.26 -5.64
C ARG A 131 6.89 12.43 -6.93
N ILE A 132 7.39 11.21 -6.88
CA ILE A 132 7.52 10.29 -8.03
C ILE A 132 6.78 9.00 -7.71
N GLU A 133 5.71 8.74 -8.44
CA GLU A 133 4.83 7.59 -8.28
C GLU A 133 5.04 6.57 -9.42
N VAL A 134 5.23 5.33 -9.02
CA VAL A 134 5.43 4.17 -9.89
C VAL A 134 4.23 3.23 -9.74
N PHE A 135 3.64 2.85 -10.86
CA PHE A 135 2.54 1.90 -10.94
C PHE A 135 3.04 0.62 -11.64
N VAL A 136 3.06 -0.50 -10.93
CA VAL A 136 3.58 -1.81 -11.37
C VAL A 136 2.74 -2.90 -10.71
N GLN A 137 2.47 -4.00 -11.42
CA GLN A 137 1.62 -5.11 -10.94
C GLN A 137 0.25 -4.63 -10.39
N SER A 138 -0.44 -3.78 -11.16
CA SER A 138 -1.76 -3.21 -10.84
C SER A 138 -1.86 -2.37 -9.56
N LYS A 139 -0.73 -2.06 -8.90
CA LYS A 139 -0.67 -1.24 -7.68
C LYS A 139 0.32 -0.08 -7.80
N PHE A 140 0.08 0.96 -7.02
CA PHE A 140 1.08 2.00 -6.79
C PHE A 140 2.09 1.51 -5.74
N VAL A 141 3.38 1.68 -6.03
CA VAL A 141 4.45 1.46 -5.05
C VAL A 141 4.49 2.63 -4.06
N GLU A 142 5.11 2.42 -2.89
CA GLU A 142 5.48 3.51 -1.99
C GLU A 142 6.14 4.67 -2.76
N THR A 143 5.78 5.90 -2.39
CA THR A 143 6.12 7.06 -3.20
C THR A 143 7.54 7.54 -2.97
N TYR A 144 8.29 7.74 -4.06
CA TYR A 144 9.64 8.29 -3.96
C TYR A 144 9.60 9.82 -3.89
N HIS A 145 10.37 10.37 -2.95
CA HIS A 145 10.45 11.80 -2.70
C HIS A 145 11.87 12.29 -2.99
N VAL A 146 11.98 13.42 -3.69
CA VAL A 146 13.24 14.15 -3.91
C VAL A 146 13.03 15.60 -3.49
N LEU A 147 13.78 16.05 -2.49
CA LEU A 147 13.71 17.39 -1.96
C LEU A 147 14.84 18.24 -2.54
N PHE A 148 14.51 19.42 -3.05
CA PHE A 148 15.46 20.38 -3.59
C PHE A 148 15.49 21.66 -2.75
N SER A 149 16.68 22.10 -2.36
CA SER A 149 16.92 23.41 -1.75
C SER A 149 17.59 24.36 -2.76
N ARG A 150 17.39 25.67 -2.59
CA ARG A 150 18.06 26.70 -3.39
C ARG A 150 19.32 27.16 -2.66
N PRO A 151 20.54 26.80 -3.11
CA PRO A 151 21.77 27.04 -2.35
C PRO A 151 22.23 28.50 -2.33
N SER A 152 21.62 29.39 -3.13
CA SER A 152 21.93 30.83 -3.12
C SER A 152 20.73 31.67 -3.54
N ALA A 153 20.35 32.64 -2.70
CA ALA A 153 19.30 33.60 -3.01
C ALA A 153 19.58 34.48 -4.25
N ARG A 154 20.86 34.56 -4.69
CA ARG A 154 21.25 35.27 -5.91
C ARG A 154 20.80 34.54 -7.19
N HIS A 155 20.73 33.21 -7.17
CA HIS A 155 20.34 32.39 -8.32
C HIS A 155 19.02 31.67 -8.05
N LYS A 156 17.90 32.41 -8.11
CA LYS A 156 16.55 31.95 -7.76
C LYS A 156 16.06 30.71 -8.53
N SER A 157 16.65 30.44 -9.71
CA SER A 157 16.41 29.27 -10.57
C SER A 157 17.31 28.07 -10.29
N MET A 158 18.39 28.23 -9.51
CA MET A 158 19.34 27.16 -9.22
C MET A 158 18.85 26.30 -8.06
N LEU A 159 18.67 25.02 -8.32
CA LEU A 159 18.25 24.00 -7.35
C LEU A 159 19.36 22.98 -7.15
N ARG A 160 19.42 22.43 -5.94
CA ARG A 160 20.34 21.36 -5.54
C ARG A 160 19.53 20.28 -4.82
N VAL A 161 19.78 19.00 -5.13
CA VAL A 161 19.21 17.88 -4.38
C VAL A 161 19.68 17.97 -2.93
N HIS A 162 18.74 18.03 -1.99
CA HIS A 162 19.00 18.07 -0.56
C HIS A 162 18.89 16.68 0.07
N HIS A 163 17.79 15.98 -0.21
CA HIS A 163 17.48 14.66 0.34
C HIS A 163 16.62 13.86 -0.64
N HIS A 164 16.68 12.52 -0.60
CA HIS A 164 15.81 11.65 -1.40
C HIS A 164 15.56 10.28 -0.75
N THR A 165 14.38 9.71 -0.97
CA THR A 165 14.04 8.32 -0.57
C THR A 165 14.34 7.29 -1.67
N VAL A 166 14.90 7.72 -2.79
CA VAL A 166 15.26 6.84 -3.92
C VAL A 166 16.36 5.83 -3.51
N PRO A 167 16.24 4.53 -3.87
CA PRO A 167 17.24 3.50 -3.57
C PRO A 167 18.65 3.80 -4.08
N ALA A 168 19.66 3.40 -3.31
CA ALA A 168 21.07 3.70 -3.59
C ALA A 168 21.62 3.10 -4.90
N CYS A 169 20.98 2.06 -5.46
CA CYS A 169 21.33 1.48 -6.75
C CYS A 169 20.96 2.39 -7.96
N ILE A 170 20.17 3.45 -7.74
CA ILE A 170 19.80 4.43 -8.76
C ILE A 170 20.67 5.69 -8.64
N PRO A 171 21.41 6.10 -9.68
CA PRO A 171 22.47 7.11 -9.55
C PRO A 171 21.93 8.56 -9.59
N VAL A 172 21.12 8.94 -8.60
CA VAL A 172 20.50 10.27 -8.47
C VAL A 172 21.52 11.41 -8.61
N LYS A 173 22.71 11.26 -8.03
CA LYS A 173 23.80 12.25 -8.12
C LYS A 173 24.31 12.45 -9.55
N GLN A 174 24.39 11.40 -10.36
CA GLN A 174 24.82 11.49 -11.77
C GLN A 174 23.74 12.15 -12.64
N LEU A 175 22.47 11.79 -12.42
CA LEU A 175 21.32 12.44 -13.06
C LEU A 175 21.24 13.93 -12.71
N ALA A 176 21.47 14.28 -11.44
CA ALA A 176 21.50 15.66 -10.97
C ALA A 176 22.63 16.45 -11.64
N ASN A 177 23.86 15.94 -11.65
CA ASN A 177 24.99 16.62 -12.29
C ASN A 177 24.77 16.84 -13.81
N LYS A 178 24.03 15.96 -14.48
CA LYS A 178 23.74 16.04 -15.93
C LYS A 178 22.60 16.99 -16.29
N HIS A 179 21.58 17.12 -15.43
CA HIS A 179 20.33 17.85 -15.74
C HIS A 179 20.09 19.09 -14.88
N LEU A 180 20.76 19.17 -13.74
CA LEU A 180 20.73 20.27 -12.77
C LEU A 180 22.18 20.74 -12.50
N PRO A 181 22.90 21.21 -13.53
CA PRO A 181 24.27 21.68 -13.36
C PRO A 181 24.34 22.76 -12.29
N GLN A 182 25.26 22.61 -11.34
CA GLN A 182 25.62 23.66 -10.41
C GLN A 182 26.64 24.56 -11.11
N SER A 183 26.43 25.88 -11.11
CA SER A 183 27.39 26.78 -11.74
C SER A 183 28.71 26.71 -10.97
N GLN A 184 29.75 26.22 -11.64
CA GLN A 184 31.13 26.53 -11.25
C GLN A 184 31.29 28.07 -11.26
N ARG A 185 32.18 28.58 -10.41
CA ARG A 185 32.28 30.03 -10.12
C ARG A 185 32.56 30.88 -11.36
N ASP A 186 33.21 30.29 -12.36
CA ASP A 186 33.80 31.00 -13.51
C ASP A 186 33.06 30.74 -14.83
N ALA A 187 31.91 30.03 -14.78
CA ALA A 187 31.13 29.67 -15.97
C ALA A 187 30.21 30.82 -16.44
N SER A 188 30.69 31.62 -17.40
CA SER A 188 29.94 32.73 -18.03
C SER A 188 28.70 32.33 -18.86
N LYS A 189 28.26 31.07 -18.78
CA LYS A 189 27.06 30.53 -19.41
C LYS A 189 26.18 29.89 -18.35
N THR A 190 25.12 30.58 -17.95
CA THR A 190 24.04 30.01 -17.13
C THR A 190 23.37 28.89 -17.91
N THR A 191 23.70 27.64 -17.58
CA THR A 191 23.07 26.46 -18.18
C THR A 191 21.74 26.22 -17.48
N ASP A 192 20.64 26.39 -18.22
CA ASP A 192 19.30 26.25 -17.66
C ASP A 192 19.04 24.83 -17.13
N GLN A 193 18.61 24.77 -15.88
CA GLN A 193 18.36 23.50 -15.17
C GLN A 193 17.02 22.89 -15.61
N ASP A 194 17.05 21.63 -16.06
CA ASP A 194 15.86 20.94 -16.58
C ASP A 194 15.33 19.88 -15.60
N LEU A 195 14.50 20.35 -14.67
CA LEU A 195 13.74 19.52 -13.73
C LEU A 195 12.85 18.49 -14.44
N ILE A 196 12.34 18.79 -15.64
CA ILE A 196 11.39 17.94 -16.36
C ILE A 196 12.13 16.74 -16.96
N LYS A 197 13.30 16.97 -17.60
CA LYS A 197 14.20 15.90 -18.06
C LYS A 197 14.76 15.10 -16.88
N PHE A 198 15.19 15.76 -15.80
CA PHE A 198 15.64 15.08 -14.57
C PHE A 198 14.56 14.13 -14.03
N GLY A 199 13.34 14.63 -13.80
CA GLY A 199 12.22 13.85 -13.26
C GLY A 199 11.81 12.71 -14.18
N LYS A 200 11.68 12.96 -15.48
CA LYS A 200 11.34 11.92 -16.47
C LYS A 200 12.37 10.78 -16.51
N LEU A 201 13.67 11.11 -16.46
CA LEU A 201 14.73 10.10 -16.46
C LEU A 201 14.81 9.35 -15.14
N LEU A 202 14.69 10.03 -14.00
CA LEU A 202 14.65 9.39 -12.68
C LEU A 202 13.45 8.45 -12.55
N ARG A 203 12.27 8.84 -13.05
CA ARG A 203 11.11 7.93 -13.14
C ARG A 203 11.35 6.78 -14.11
N LYS A 204 12.03 6.97 -15.26
CA LYS A 204 12.40 5.82 -16.14
C LYS A 204 13.28 4.82 -15.39
N GLU A 205 14.34 5.26 -14.69
CA GLU A 205 15.22 4.34 -13.94
C GLU A 205 14.47 3.62 -12.80
N LEU A 206 13.57 4.31 -12.08
CA LEU A 206 12.72 3.71 -11.04
C LEU A 206 11.75 2.66 -11.60
N VAL A 207 11.00 2.99 -12.66
CA VAL A 207 10.08 2.04 -13.33
C VAL A 207 10.87 0.84 -13.88
N ALA A 208 12.01 1.08 -14.53
CA ALA A 208 12.90 0.04 -15.03
C ALA A 208 13.46 -0.86 -13.92
N TRP A 209 13.71 -0.34 -12.72
CA TRP A 209 14.08 -1.15 -11.56
C TRP A 209 12.91 -2.01 -11.08
N HIS A 210 11.74 -1.42 -10.81
CA HIS A 210 10.58 -2.19 -10.34
C HIS A 210 10.13 -3.28 -11.32
N LEU A 211 10.18 -3.04 -12.63
CA LEU A 211 9.85 -4.06 -13.64
C LEU A 211 10.82 -5.25 -13.60
N ARG A 212 12.12 -5.01 -13.40
CA ARG A 212 13.12 -6.09 -13.30
C ARG A 212 13.00 -6.85 -11.98
N THR A 213 12.76 -6.16 -10.86
CA THR A 213 12.43 -6.80 -9.58
C THR A 213 11.16 -7.65 -9.69
N ALA A 214 10.12 -7.15 -10.36
CA ALA A 214 8.89 -7.90 -10.61
C ALA A 214 9.11 -9.13 -11.51
N ALA A 215 9.92 -9.03 -12.55
CA ALA A 215 10.24 -10.15 -13.44
C ALA A 215 11.06 -11.25 -12.73
N VAL A 216 12.06 -10.88 -11.90
CA VAL A 216 12.82 -11.85 -11.10
C VAL A 216 11.95 -12.48 -10.00
N GLN A 217 11.03 -11.73 -9.41
CA GLN A 217 10.06 -12.32 -8.47
C GLN A 217 9.10 -13.30 -9.18
N LYS A 218 8.61 -12.96 -10.39
CA LYS A 218 7.81 -13.89 -11.21
C LYS A 218 8.59 -15.18 -11.49
N MET A 219 9.86 -15.07 -11.89
CA MET A 219 10.76 -16.22 -12.09
C MET A 219 10.94 -17.07 -10.82
N ARG A 220 11.02 -16.47 -9.62
CA ARG A 220 11.10 -17.19 -8.34
C ARG A 220 9.82 -17.95 -7.98
N ILE A 221 8.66 -17.44 -8.39
CA ILE A 221 7.36 -18.12 -8.25
C ILE A 221 7.29 -19.29 -9.23
N GLU A 222 7.59 -19.05 -10.51
CA GLU A 222 7.59 -20.07 -11.57
C GLU A 222 8.62 -21.19 -11.32
N ALA A 223 9.75 -20.87 -10.68
CA ALA A 223 10.75 -21.84 -10.23
C ALA A 223 10.38 -22.59 -8.93
N GLY A 224 9.25 -22.26 -8.29
CA GLY A 224 8.78 -22.92 -7.05
C GLY A 224 9.55 -22.56 -5.77
N ILE A 225 10.43 -21.56 -5.82
CA ILE A 225 11.34 -21.21 -4.71
C ILE A 225 10.58 -20.47 -3.59
N GLU A 226 9.65 -19.57 -3.97
CA GLU A 226 9.05 -18.60 -3.05
C GLU A 226 8.15 -19.23 -1.97
N GLY A 227 7.62 -20.45 -2.21
CA GLY A 227 6.81 -21.18 -1.24
C GLY A 227 7.55 -21.53 0.06
N LYS A 228 8.86 -21.80 -0.02
CA LYS A 228 9.68 -22.17 1.16
C LYS A 228 10.02 -20.97 2.07
N GLY A 229 9.99 -19.75 1.54
CA GLY A 229 10.38 -18.54 2.27
C GLY A 229 9.26 -17.90 3.09
N LYS A 230 8.03 -17.88 2.56
CA LYS A 230 6.92 -17.10 3.15
C LYS A 230 6.39 -17.66 4.48
N ARG A 231 6.36 -18.99 4.63
CA ARG A 231 5.84 -19.68 5.85
C ARG A 231 6.60 -19.31 7.14
N ARG A 232 7.77 -18.66 7.06
CA ARG A 232 8.59 -18.18 8.20
C ARG A 232 8.63 -16.65 8.37
N ARG A 233 7.88 -15.86 7.57
CA ARG A 233 7.95 -14.38 7.62
C ARG A 233 6.62 -13.63 7.58
N ALA A 234 5.49 -14.34 7.54
CA ALA A 234 4.14 -13.77 7.51
C ALA A 234 3.63 -13.16 8.86
N THR A 235 4.54 -12.74 9.73
CA THR A 235 4.25 -12.17 11.06
C THR A 235 4.74 -10.73 11.23
N ALA A 236 5.20 -10.09 10.15
CA ALA A 236 5.67 -8.70 10.14
C ALA A 236 4.98 -7.87 9.05
N GLU A 237 3.95 -7.12 9.47
CA GLU A 237 3.49 -5.86 8.86
C GLU A 237 3.26 -5.84 7.33
N GLU A 238 2.20 -6.51 6.86
CA GLU A 238 1.53 -6.02 5.64
C GLU A 238 0.65 -4.80 5.99
N PRO A 239 0.89 -3.60 5.44
CA PRO A 239 0.03 -2.46 5.69
C PRO A 239 -1.31 -2.63 4.96
N THR A 240 -2.41 -2.67 5.72
CA THR A 240 -3.79 -2.91 5.23
C THR A 240 -4.32 -1.77 4.35
N TYR A 241 -3.81 -1.65 3.13
CA TYR A 241 -4.25 -0.69 2.13
C TYR A 241 -5.63 -1.04 1.59
N GLY A 242 -6.67 -0.49 2.23
CA GLY A 242 -7.99 -0.34 1.63
C GLY A 242 -8.64 -1.67 1.23
N LYS A 243 -8.91 -2.55 2.21
CA LYS A 243 -9.86 -3.67 2.04
C LYS A 243 -11.25 -3.09 1.84
N VAL A 244 -11.55 -2.64 0.61
CA VAL A 244 -12.89 -2.26 0.16
C VAL A 244 -13.71 -3.54 0.19
N LEU A 245 -14.49 -3.72 1.25
CA LEU A 245 -15.32 -4.90 1.44
C LEU A 245 -16.42 -4.93 0.37
N ASN A 246 -16.19 -5.71 -0.68
CA ASN A 246 -17.22 -6.19 -1.58
C ASN A 246 -18.12 -7.17 -0.80
N ALA A 247 -18.98 -6.63 0.09
CA ALA A 247 -19.97 -7.38 0.86
C ALA A 247 -21.16 -7.83 -0.01
N PHE A 248 -20.85 -8.35 -1.19
CA PHE A 248 -21.74 -8.77 -2.28
C PHE A 248 -21.11 -9.94 -3.08
N VAL A 249 -20.38 -10.82 -2.38
CA VAL A 249 -20.09 -12.20 -2.78
C VAL A 249 -20.50 -13.06 -1.58
N SER A 250 -21.00 -14.26 -1.82
CA SER A 250 -21.52 -15.14 -0.77
C SER A 250 -20.40 -15.65 0.16
N ASP A 251 -20.78 -16.09 1.35
CA ASP A 251 -20.15 -17.29 1.90
C ASP A 251 -20.53 -18.44 0.97
N ASP A 252 -19.54 -19.11 0.42
CA ASP A 252 -19.65 -20.47 -0.10
C ASP A 252 -18.55 -21.26 0.63
N GLU A 253 -18.95 -22.31 1.34
CA GLU A 253 -18.07 -23.22 2.07
C GLU A 253 -17.56 -24.29 1.08
N ASP A 254 -16.34 -24.12 0.57
CA ASP A 254 -15.62 -25.19 -0.14
C ASP A 254 -14.72 -25.94 0.86
N ASP A 255 -15.02 -27.22 1.05
CA ASP A 255 -14.22 -28.22 1.78
C ASP A 255 -12.97 -28.67 0.97
N ASP A 256 -12.26 -29.66 1.52
CA ASP A 256 -11.14 -30.40 0.90
C ASP A 256 -9.81 -29.59 0.75
N GLU A 257 -8.63 -30.22 0.74
CA GLU A 257 -8.29 -31.65 0.69
C GLU A 257 -7.10 -31.97 1.63
N VAL A 258 -6.81 -33.25 1.87
CA VAL A 258 -5.76 -33.69 2.82
C VAL A 258 -4.43 -33.98 2.10
N ASP A 259 -3.40 -33.17 2.36
CA ASP A 259 -2.00 -33.51 2.04
C ASP A 259 -1.44 -34.41 3.17
N GLU A 260 -1.40 -35.73 2.96
CA GLU A 260 -0.68 -36.67 3.84
C GLU A 260 0.84 -36.60 3.60
N GLU A 261 1.64 -36.62 4.67
CA GLU A 261 3.11 -36.56 4.57
C GLU A 261 3.69 -37.95 4.25
N GLU A 262 3.74 -38.35 2.98
CA GLU A 262 4.43 -39.56 2.53
C GLU A 262 5.97 -39.44 2.68
N GLU A 263 6.51 -39.92 3.81
CA GLU A 263 7.95 -40.16 4.03
C GLU A 263 8.48 -41.38 3.24
N ASP A 264 8.48 -41.31 1.90
CA ASP A 264 8.92 -42.42 1.04
C ASP A 264 10.47 -42.51 0.93
N ASP A 265 11.11 -43.05 1.98
CA ASP A 265 12.55 -43.37 2.00
C ASP A 265 12.84 -44.70 1.27
N ASN A 266 12.96 -44.63 -0.06
CA ASN A 266 13.39 -45.77 -0.87
C ASN A 266 14.45 -45.42 -1.92
N SER A 267 15.46 -46.28 -2.02
CA SER A 267 16.72 -45.99 -2.73
C SER A 267 16.77 -46.57 -4.15
N GLN A 268 16.28 -45.80 -5.13
CA GLN A 268 16.61 -46.03 -6.55
C GLN A 268 17.11 -44.77 -7.26
N SER A 269 18.19 -44.93 -8.04
CA SER A 269 18.95 -43.85 -8.66
C SER A 269 18.32 -43.36 -9.98
N HIS A 270 17.11 -42.81 -9.90
CA HIS A 270 16.56 -42.00 -10.98
C HIS A 270 17.17 -40.59 -10.95
N GLU A 271 17.51 -40.05 -12.13
CA GLU A 271 17.97 -38.66 -12.24
C GLU A 271 16.87 -37.71 -11.76
N ARG A 272 17.06 -37.11 -10.57
CA ARG A 272 16.13 -36.11 -10.03
C ARG A 272 16.00 -34.97 -11.06
N PRO A 273 14.77 -34.60 -11.48
CA PRO A 273 14.58 -33.58 -12.52
C PRO A 273 15.26 -32.27 -12.12
N ILE A 274 15.87 -31.61 -13.12
CA ILE A 274 16.74 -30.45 -12.92
C ILE A 274 15.89 -29.24 -12.51
N LYS A 275 15.72 -29.06 -11.20
CA LYS A 275 14.99 -27.94 -10.58
C LYS A 275 15.95 -26.82 -10.23
N ILE A 276 15.49 -25.58 -10.33
CA ILE A 276 16.23 -24.44 -9.78
C ILE A 276 16.08 -24.49 -8.25
N ILE A 277 17.20 -24.32 -7.54
CA ILE A 277 17.24 -24.33 -6.07
C ILE A 277 17.33 -22.91 -5.49
N ASP A 278 17.93 -21.96 -6.22
CA ASP A 278 18.07 -20.57 -5.78
C ASP A 278 18.18 -19.59 -6.96
N VAL A 279 17.74 -18.35 -6.72
CA VAL A 279 17.83 -17.20 -7.63
C VAL A 279 18.19 -15.95 -6.80
N GLU A 280 19.46 -15.58 -6.82
CA GLU A 280 20.00 -14.36 -6.19
C GLU A 280 20.04 -13.18 -7.17
N SER A 281 20.06 -11.96 -6.65
CA SER A 281 20.10 -10.74 -7.47
C SER A 281 20.75 -9.56 -6.75
N ASP A 282 21.53 -8.74 -7.44
CA ASP A 282 22.02 -7.48 -6.89
C ASP A 282 20.89 -6.48 -6.60
N LEU A 283 21.15 -5.47 -5.74
CA LEU A 283 20.18 -4.42 -5.38
C LEU A 283 19.62 -3.65 -6.59
N GLY A 284 20.35 -3.59 -7.70
CA GLY A 284 19.92 -2.97 -8.96
C GLY A 284 19.19 -3.91 -9.92
N VAL A 285 19.12 -5.22 -9.64
CA VAL A 285 18.58 -6.30 -10.50
C VAL A 285 19.13 -6.26 -11.93
N ARG A 286 20.44 -6.00 -12.03
CA ARG A 286 21.26 -6.02 -13.26
C ARG A 286 22.12 -7.28 -13.39
N HIS A 287 22.44 -7.92 -12.27
CA HIS A 287 23.15 -9.20 -12.23
C HIS A 287 22.29 -10.17 -11.41
N VAL A 288 21.94 -11.30 -12.02
CA VAL A 288 21.14 -12.36 -11.40
C VAL A 288 21.91 -13.68 -11.47
N SER A 289 22.08 -14.33 -10.32
CA SER A 289 22.66 -15.67 -10.19
C SER A 289 21.53 -16.69 -10.09
N VAL A 290 21.63 -17.80 -10.82
CA VAL A 290 20.68 -18.92 -10.76
C VAL A 290 21.46 -20.21 -10.48
N ALA A 291 20.98 -21.02 -9.55
CA ALA A 291 21.58 -22.31 -9.20
C ALA A 291 20.58 -23.46 -9.38
N TRP A 292 21.04 -24.61 -9.89
CA TRP A 292 20.22 -25.81 -10.11
C TRP A 292 20.62 -26.98 -9.20
N SER A 293 19.68 -27.91 -9.01
CA SER A 293 19.85 -29.13 -8.20
C SER A 293 21.02 -30.04 -8.64
N ASN A 294 21.50 -29.91 -9.88
CA ASN A 294 22.63 -30.66 -10.44
C ASN A 294 23.97 -29.88 -10.40
N GLY A 295 24.07 -28.84 -9.56
CA GLY A 295 25.29 -28.04 -9.40
C GLY A 295 25.62 -27.12 -10.58
N ARG A 296 24.75 -27.02 -11.60
CA ARG A 296 24.87 -25.97 -12.61
C ARG A 296 24.65 -24.60 -11.97
N THR A 297 25.33 -23.59 -12.50
CA THR A 297 25.14 -22.19 -12.11
C THR A 297 25.08 -21.30 -13.35
N ALA A 298 24.26 -20.25 -13.30
CA ALA A 298 24.21 -19.22 -14.33
C ALA A 298 24.36 -17.82 -13.73
N ALA A 299 24.98 -16.93 -14.49
CA ALA A 299 25.03 -15.49 -14.22
C ALA A 299 24.46 -14.74 -15.44
N LEU A 300 23.54 -13.81 -15.18
CA LEU A 300 22.76 -13.09 -16.19
C LEU A 300 22.95 -11.58 -16.05
N ASP A 301 23.39 -10.91 -17.12
CA ASP A 301 23.47 -9.46 -17.19
C ASP A 301 22.17 -8.91 -17.82
N ILE A 302 21.42 -8.10 -17.07
CA ILE A 302 20.08 -7.61 -17.44
C ILE A 302 20.13 -6.11 -17.77
N ALA A 303 19.72 -5.76 -19.00
CA ALA A 303 19.57 -4.38 -19.48
C ALA A 303 18.50 -3.62 -18.70
N LYS A 304 18.52 -2.29 -18.81
CA LYS A 304 17.51 -1.42 -18.19
C LYS A 304 16.09 -1.73 -18.65
N ASP A 305 15.92 -2.14 -19.90
CA ASP A 305 14.61 -2.34 -20.52
C ASP A 305 14.04 -3.77 -20.31
N GLY A 306 14.73 -4.63 -19.55
CA GLY A 306 14.25 -5.95 -19.12
C GLY A 306 14.77 -7.16 -19.92
N ASP A 307 15.68 -6.94 -20.85
CA ASP A 307 16.31 -7.99 -21.68
C ASP A 307 17.66 -8.45 -21.10
N ILE A 308 17.92 -9.75 -21.18
CA ILE A 308 19.21 -10.38 -20.84
C ILE A 308 20.17 -10.15 -22.00
N THR A 309 21.20 -9.32 -21.77
CA THR A 309 22.21 -8.96 -22.77
C THR A 309 23.32 -10.01 -22.89
N LYS A 310 23.57 -10.72 -21.80
CA LYS A 310 24.60 -11.75 -21.68
C LYS A 310 24.18 -12.77 -20.63
N ALA A 311 24.44 -14.03 -20.92
CA ALA A 311 24.35 -15.11 -19.97
C ALA A 311 25.67 -15.89 -19.97
N VAL A 312 26.06 -16.40 -18.80
CA VAL A 312 27.14 -17.36 -18.64
C VAL A 312 26.59 -18.53 -17.84
N VAL A 313 26.67 -19.76 -18.38
CA VAL A 313 26.12 -20.97 -17.75
C VAL A 313 27.22 -22.01 -17.61
N LYS A 314 27.40 -22.57 -16.41
CA LYS A 314 28.45 -23.54 -16.07
C LYS A 314 27.89 -24.83 -15.50
N THR A 315 28.58 -25.95 -15.71
CA THR A 315 28.40 -27.19 -14.94
C THR A 315 29.06 -27.09 -13.56
N ALA A 316 28.85 -28.10 -12.71
CA ALA A 316 29.55 -28.23 -11.43
C ALA A 316 31.09 -28.26 -11.61
N ASP A 317 31.57 -28.83 -12.71
CA ASP A 317 32.98 -28.90 -13.12
C ASP A 317 33.53 -27.57 -13.68
N GLY A 318 32.69 -26.52 -13.74
CA GLY A 318 33.05 -25.19 -14.25
C GLY A 318 33.00 -25.04 -15.78
N SER A 319 32.79 -26.13 -16.53
CA SER A 319 32.66 -26.13 -18.00
C SER A 319 31.45 -25.32 -18.45
N ARG A 320 31.61 -24.50 -19.50
CA ARG A 320 30.54 -23.63 -20.02
C ARG A 320 29.58 -24.36 -20.95
N LEU A 321 28.30 -23.99 -20.89
CA LEU A 321 27.21 -24.57 -21.70
C LEU A 321 26.66 -23.54 -22.71
N PRO A 322 27.31 -23.36 -23.88
CA PRO A 322 27.02 -22.25 -24.80
C PRO A 322 25.60 -22.28 -25.38
N ASP A 323 24.94 -23.44 -25.47
CA ASP A 323 23.56 -23.55 -25.93
C ASP A 323 22.55 -22.98 -24.92
N LEU A 324 22.78 -23.19 -23.62
CA LEU A 324 21.96 -22.56 -22.56
C LEU A 324 22.27 -21.06 -22.43
N GLU A 325 23.51 -20.64 -22.69
CA GLU A 325 23.86 -19.21 -22.79
C GLU A 325 23.14 -18.53 -23.96
N ARG A 326 23.12 -19.17 -25.16
CA ARG A 326 22.41 -18.67 -26.34
C ARG A 326 20.91 -18.57 -26.08
N ARG A 327 20.30 -19.63 -25.53
CA ARG A 327 18.86 -19.70 -25.22
C ARG A 327 18.42 -18.73 -24.11
N ALA A 328 19.30 -18.37 -23.19
CA ALA A 328 18.99 -17.41 -22.13
C ALA A 328 18.75 -15.97 -22.64
N THR A 329 19.32 -15.59 -23.79
CA THR A 329 19.20 -14.22 -24.33
C THR A 329 17.74 -13.83 -24.65
N GLY A 330 17.43 -12.53 -24.61
CA GLY A 330 16.06 -12.00 -24.73
C GLY A 330 15.44 -11.66 -23.37
N ARG A 331 14.11 -11.48 -23.31
CA ARG A 331 13.40 -11.03 -22.08
C ARG A 331 13.66 -11.93 -20.88
N VAL A 332 13.73 -11.34 -19.68
CA VAL A 332 13.78 -12.09 -18.41
C VAL A 332 12.51 -12.94 -18.22
N GLU A 333 11.37 -12.46 -18.71
CA GLU A 333 10.11 -13.21 -18.80
C GLU A 333 10.25 -14.41 -19.76
N GLY A 334 9.74 -15.58 -19.36
CA GLY A 334 9.85 -16.82 -20.12
C GLY A 334 11.26 -17.40 -20.23
N LEU A 335 12.21 -16.96 -19.38
CA LEU A 335 13.55 -17.54 -19.33
C LEU A 335 13.53 -19.04 -18.98
N LEU A 336 12.62 -19.44 -18.09
CA LEU A 336 12.48 -20.82 -17.63
C LEU A 336 12.00 -21.74 -18.76
N ASP A 337 11.00 -21.30 -19.54
CA ASP A 337 10.55 -21.99 -20.74
C ASP A 337 11.73 -22.18 -21.71
N ARG A 338 12.49 -21.11 -21.97
CA ARG A 338 13.70 -21.14 -22.82
C ARG A 338 14.84 -22.01 -22.26
N TRP A 339 14.78 -22.45 -21.00
CA TRP A 339 15.70 -23.46 -20.43
C TRP A 339 15.09 -24.86 -20.31
N SER A 340 13.78 -25.01 -20.52
CA SER A 340 13.04 -26.28 -20.44
C SER A 340 12.84 -26.98 -21.81
N THR A 341 12.91 -26.22 -22.91
CA THR A 341 12.90 -26.76 -24.30
C THR A 341 14.23 -27.43 -24.70
#